data_AF-A0A9D1WUV6-F1
#
_entry.id   AF-A0A9D1WUV6-F1
#
_cell.length_a   1.000
_cell.length_b   1.000
_cell.length_c   1.000
_cell.angle_alpha   90.00
_cell.angle_beta   90.00
_cell.angle_gamma   90.00
#
_symmetry.space_group_name_H-M   'P 1'
#
loop_
_entity.id
_entity.type
_entity.pdbx_description
1 polymer ?
#
loop_
_entity_poly.entity_id
_entity_poly.type
_entity_poly.pdbx_seq_one_letter_code
_entity_poly.pdbx_strand_id
1 'polypeptide(L)'
;MRILKFIVQTQIITMDPGCDFSGIVSGTKGYLQAEFNVSKEWAGCRMAAVFRCLGKEYAQPVKNGRCEIPADALTWDRFSVRLVGQKENYRITTDEIIIQQERR
;
A
#
# COMPACT_ATOMS: atom_id res chain seq x y z
N MET A 1 -8.20 4.03 -14.14
CA MET A 1 -7.33 4.12 -12.95
C MET A 1 -8.09 3.49 -11.78
N ARG A 2 -7.55 2.42 -11.20
CA ARG A 2 -8.16 1.62 -10.14
C ARG A 2 -7.51 1.96 -8.81
N ILE A 3 -8.30 2.00 -7.75
CA ILE A 3 -7.87 2.33 -6.40
C ILE A 3 -8.02 1.08 -5.53
N LEU A 4 -6.92 0.63 -4.95
CA LEU A 4 -6.91 -0.42 -3.93
C LEU A 4 -7.05 0.25 -2.57
N LYS A 5 -8.11 -0.09 -1.83
CA LYS A 5 -8.41 0.51 -0.53
C LYS A 5 -7.95 -0.39 0.60
N PHE A 6 -7.21 0.20 1.51
CA PHE A 6 -6.66 -0.46 2.69
C PHE A 6 -7.21 0.19 3.94
N ILE A 7 -7.54 -0.63 4.94
CA ILE A 7 -7.93 -0.18 6.27
C ILE A 7 -6.74 -0.39 7.19
N VAL A 8 -6.36 0.65 7.92
CA VAL A 8 -5.25 0.62 8.88
C VAL A 8 -5.76 0.95 10.27
N GLN A 9 -5.85 -0.07 11.10
CA GLN A 9 -6.23 0.05 12.50
C GLN A 9 -5.04 -0.35 13.35
N THR A 10 -4.62 0.56 14.24
CA THR A 10 -3.39 0.38 15.03
C THR A 10 -2.18 0.11 14.12
N GLN A 11 -1.55 -1.05 14.24
CA GLN A 11 -0.45 -1.55 13.42
C GLN A 11 -0.88 -2.70 12.50
N ILE A 12 -2.18 -2.82 12.21
CA ILE A 12 -2.73 -3.86 11.34
C ILE A 12 -3.24 -3.19 10.05
N ILE A 13 -2.74 -3.65 8.90
CA ILE A 13 -3.26 -3.29 7.58
C ILE A 13 -4.12 -4.43 7.03
N THR A 14 -5.30 -4.12 6.53
CA THR A 14 -6.20 -5.07 5.87
C THR A 14 -6.71 -4.52 4.55
N MET A 15 -7.11 -5.43 3.67
CA MET A 15 -7.86 -5.07 2.46
C MET A 15 -9.26 -4.59 2.87
N ASP A 16 -9.72 -3.48 2.29
CA ASP A 16 -11.11 -3.04 2.47
C ASP A 16 -12.05 -4.11 1.86
N PRO A 17 -12.99 -4.68 2.64
CA PRO A 17 -13.88 -5.73 2.15
C PRO A 17 -14.83 -5.24 1.05
N GLY A 18 -15.05 -3.93 0.91
CA GLY A 18 -15.82 -3.33 -0.17
C GLY A 18 -15.00 -3.01 -1.42
N CYS A 19 -13.69 -3.28 -1.43
CA CYS A 19 -12.81 -3.05 -2.56
C CYS A 19 -12.49 -4.36 -3.28
N ASP A 20 -12.58 -4.34 -4.61
CA ASP A 20 -12.16 -5.46 -5.43
C ASP A 20 -10.62 -5.45 -5.58
N PHE A 21 -9.99 -6.59 -5.28
CA PHE A 21 -8.55 -6.85 -5.43
C PHE A 21 -8.23 -7.91 -6.50
N SER A 22 -9.23 -8.41 -7.24
CA SER A 22 -9.05 -9.40 -8.33
C SER A 22 -8.66 -8.73 -9.66
N GLY A 23 -8.11 -9.45 -10.65
CA GLY A 23 -7.84 -8.86 -11.97
C GLY A 23 -6.77 -7.76 -11.98
N ILE A 24 -5.86 -7.77 -11.00
CA ILE A 24 -4.68 -6.91 -10.99
C ILE A 24 -3.66 -7.50 -11.96
N VAL A 25 -3.25 -6.77 -12.99
CA VAL A 25 -2.36 -7.28 -14.03
C VAL A 25 -0.93 -6.83 -13.78
N SER A 26 -0.03 -7.78 -13.58
CA SER A 26 1.40 -7.53 -13.44
C SER A 26 2.02 -6.90 -14.70
N GLY A 27 3.09 -6.11 -14.53
CA GLY A 27 3.85 -5.51 -15.62
C GLY A 27 3.16 -4.34 -16.34
N THR A 28 2.03 -3.86 -15.83
CA THR A 28 1.31 -2.68 -16.35
C THR A 28 1.58 -1.45 -15.48
N LYS A 29 1.55 -0.25 -16.08
CA LYS A 29 2.02 1.00 -15.46
C LYS A 29 0.90 2.03 -15.33
N GLY A 30 0.97 2.88 -14.30
CA GLY A 30 0.12 4.07 -14.15
C GLY A 30 -1.38 3.82 -13.96
N TYR A 31 -1.78 2.59 -13.63
CA TYR A 31 -3.19 2.22 -13.52
C TYR A 31 -3.67 1.96 -12.09
N LEU A 32 -2.76 1.77 -11.12
CA LEU A 32 -3.06 1.48 -9.72
C LEU A 32 -2.66 2.59 -8.78
N GLN A 33 -3.58 2.91 -7.86
CA GLN A 33 -3.32 3.71 -6.69
C GLN A 33 -3.68 2.92 -5.43
N ALA A 34 -3.04 3.25 -4.32
CA ALA A 34 -3.41 2.80 -3.00
C ALA A 34 -4.09 3.94 -2.23
N GLU A 35 -5.18 3.64 -1.53
CA GLU A 35 -5.85 4.52 -0.59
C GLU A 35 -5.83 3.87 0.79
N PHE A 36 -5.45 4.63 1.82
CA PHE A 36 -5.32 4.15 3.20
C PHE A 36 -6.30 4.89 4.10
N ASN A 37 -7.24 4.15 4.67
CA ASN A 37 -8.13 4.63 5.72
C ASN A 37 -7.51 4.32 7.08
N VAL A 38 -6.89 5.34 7.69
CA VAL A 38 -6.09 5.19 8.91
C VAL A 38 -6.87 5.58 10.16
N SER A 39 -6.66 4.83 11.24
CA SER A 39 -7.17 5.13 12.57
C SER A 39 -6.49 6.35 13.21
N LYS A 40 -7.09 6.88 14.29
CA LYS A 40 -6.67 8.13 14.96
C LYS A 40 -5.21 8.14 15.44
N GLU A 41 -4.60 6.98 15.67
CA GLU A 41 -3.20 6.84 16.09
C GLU A 41 -2.21 7.39 15.06
N TRP A 42 -2.63 7.43 13.79
CA TRP A 42 -1.83 7.94 12.68
C TRP A 42 -1.97 9.45 12.49
N ALA A 43 -2.82 10.12 13.29
CA ALA A 43 -3.08 11.55 13.18
C ALA A 43 -1.79 12.37 13.38
N GLY A 44 -1.50 13.25 12.41
CA GLY A 44 -0.29 14.08 12.43
C GLY A 44 0.99 13.36 12.00
N CYS A 45 0.92 12.08 11.62
CA CYS A 45 2.06 11.37 11.05
C CYS A 45 2.24 11.72 9.56
N ARG A 46 3.50 11.87 9.14
CA ARG A 46 3.87 11.77 7.73
C ARG A 46 3.90 10.28 7.37
N MET A 47 3.17 9.91 6.32
CA MET A 47 2.97 8.52 5.96
C MET A 47 3.71 8.16 4.68
N ALA A 48 4.26 6.96 4.64
CA ALA A 48 4.85 6.36 3.45
C ALA A 48 4.35 4.91 3.32
N ALA A 49 3.81 4.59 2.15
CA ALA A 49 3.50 3.21 1.79
C ALA A 49 4.76 2.57 1.24
N VAL A 50 5.10 1.38 1.73
CA VAL A 50 6.24 0.61 1.25
C VAL A 50 5.69 -0.61 0.53
N PHE A 51 5.92 -0.66 -0.77
CA PHE A 51 5.58 -1.79 -1.62
C PHE A 51 6.81 -2.67 -1.79
N ARG A 52 6.66 -3.98 -1.66
CA ARG A 52 7.77 -4.92 -1.82
C ARG A 52 7.47 -5.97 -2.87
N CYS A 53 8.43 -6.21 -3.75
CA CYS A 53 8.36 -7.25 -4.78
C CYS A 53 9.76 -7.83 -4.98
N LEU A 54 9.86 -9.16 -5.03
CA LEU A 54 11.13 -9.89 -5.24
C LEU A 54 12.29 -9.40 -4.33
N GLY A 55 11.99 -9.10 -3.06
CA GLY A 55 12.97 -8.63 -2.07
C GLY A 55 13.39 -7.17 -2.21
N LYS A 56 12.85 -6.42 -3.18
CA LYS A 56 13.08 -4.98 -3.34
C LYS A 56 11.93 -4.18 -2.73
N GLU A 57 12.25 -3.07 -2.08
CA GLU A 57 11.27 -2.15 -1.49
C GLU A 57 11.17 -0.85 -2.29
N TYR A 58 9.94 -0.38 -2.46
CA TYR A 58 9.58 0.83 -3.20
C TYR A 58 8.69 1.68 -2.29
N ALA A 59 9.28 2.71 -1.68
CA ALA A 59 8.56 3.62 -0.80
C ALA A 59 7.89 4.74 -1.61
N GLN A 60 6.64 5.06 -1.28
CA GLN A 60 5.89 6.16 -1.85
C GLN A 60 5.26 7.02 -0.75
N PRO A 61 5.43 8.35 -0.78
CA PRO A 61 4.80 9.24 0.18
C PRO A 61 3.28 9.19 0.00
N VAL A 62 2.55 9.04 1.10
CA VAL A 62 1.08 9.05 1.09
C VAL A 62 0.60 10.49 1.31
N LYS A 63 -0.08 11.04 0.31
CA LYS A 63 -0.63 12.40 0.32
C LYS A 63 -2.15 12.30 0.26
N ASN A 64 -2.85 12.98 1.18
CA ASN A 64 -4.31 12.92 1.29
C ASN A 64 -4.84 11.47 1.38
N GLY A 65 -4.13 10.59 2.08
CA GLY A 65 -4.47 9.17 2.22
C GLY A 65 -4.21 8.32 0.98
N ARG A 66 -3.59 8.87 -0.09
CA ARG A 66 -3.36 8.15 -1.35
C ARG A 66 -1.91 8.18 -1.81
N CYS A 67 -1.51 7.16 -2.56
CA CYS A 67 -0.28 7.16 -3.35
C CYS A 67 -0.43 6.31 -4.61
N GLU A 68 0.47 6.52 -5.57
CA GLU A 68 0.60 5.63 -6.73
C GLU A 68 1.35 4.36 -6.32
N ILE A 69 0.94 3.21 -6.85
CA ILE A 69 1.70 1.96 -6.67
C ILE A 69 2.79 1.93 -7.76
N PRO A 70 4.08 1.90 -7.39
CA PRO A 70 5.17 1.91 -8.37
C PRO A 70 5.09 0.72 -9.31
N ALA A 71 5.23 0.95 -10.62
CA ALA A 71 5.26 -0.13 -11.61
C ALA A 71 6.32 -1.19 -11.31
N ASP A 72 7.45 -0.79 -10.71
CA ASP A 72 8.55 -1.68 -10.34
C ASP A 72 8.18 -2.62 -9.17
N ALA A 73 7.13 -2.29 -8.41
CA ALA A 73 6.54 -3.19 -7.42
C ALA A 73 5.55 -4.19 -8.06
N LEU A 74 5.07 -3.92 -9.27
CA LEU A 74 4.03 -4.71 -9.95
C LEU A 74 4.61 -5.72 -10.96
N THR A 75 5.90 -6.08 -10.85
CA THR A 75 6.61 -6.89 -11.85
C THR A 75 6.40 -8.40 -11.73
N TRP A 76 5.66 -8.88 -10.73
CA TRP A 76 5.53 -10.31 -10.43
C TRP A 76 4.10 -10.72 -10.09
N ASP A 77 3.85 -12.01 -9.83
CA ASP A 77 2.52 -12.52 -9.46
C ASP A 77 2.00 -12.06 -8.09
N ARG A 78 2.84 -11.39 -7.30
CA ARG A 78 2.46 -10.78 -6.04
C ARG A 78 3.36 -9.63 -5.66
N PHE A 79 2.82 -8.71 -4.88
CA PHE A 79 3.57 -7.70 -4.14
C PHE A 79 3.01 -7.62 -2.73
N SER A 80 3.80 -7.10 -1.80
CA SER A 80 3.32 -6.81 -0.47
C SER A 80 3.30 -5.31 -0.19
N VAL A 81 2.46 -4.90 0.74
CA VAL A 81 2.30 -3.51 1.15
C VAL A 81 2.28 -3.41 2.67
N ARG A 82 2.97 -2.39 3.18
CA ARG A 82 2.91 -1.94 4.57
C ARG A 82 2.88 -0.42 4.61
N LEU A 83 2.36 0.14 5.69
CA LEU A 83 2.33 1.58 5.93
C LEU A 83 3.30 1.93 7.06
N VAL A 84 4.05 3.01 6.87
CA VAL A 84 4.96 3.58 7.87
C VAL A 84 4.50 5.00 8.16
N GLY A 85 4.29 5.31 9.44
CA GLY A 85 3.96 6.63 9.94
C GLY A 85 5.10 7.17 10.77
N GLN A 86 5.48 8.43 10.57
CA GLN A 86 6.53 9.10 11.33
C GLN A 86 6.08 10.48 11.78
N LYS A 87 6.32 10.79 13.05
CA LYS A 87 6.12 12.11 13.67
C LYS A 87 7.22 12.35 14.69
N GLU A 88 8.10 13.33 14.47
CA GLU A 88 9.20 13.66 15.40
C GLU A 88 9.97 12.40 15.85
N ASN A 89 9.83 12.00 17.12
CA ASN A 89 10.46 10.82 17.73
C ASN A 89 9.56 9.58 17.78
N TYR A 90 8.39 9.63 17.14
CA TYR A 90 7.43 8.54 17.05
C TYR A 90 7.45 7.92 15.65
N ARG A 91 7.55 6.59 15.61
CA ARG A 91 7.43 5.78 14.40
C ARG A 91 6.45 4.65 14.66
N ILE A 92 5.42 4.57 13.83
CA ILE A 92 4.46 3.48 13.78
C ILE A 92 4.60 2.76 12.45
N THR A 93 4.51 1.44 12.45
CA THR A 93 4.62 0.63 11.23
C THR A 93 3.60 -0.50 11.34
N THR A 94 2.85 -0.72 10.27
CA THR A 94 1.92 -1.83 10.20
C THR A 94 2.66 -3.15 10.01
N ASP A 95 1.92 -4.25 10.17
CA ASP A 95 2.26 -5.51 9.50
C ASP A 95 2.24 -5.34 7.96
N GLU A 96 2.41 -6.46 7.26
CA GLU A 96 2.56 -6.50 5.81
C GLU A 96 1.53 -7.48 5.24
N ILE A 97 0.76 -7.02 4.24
CA ILE A 97 -0.20 -7.86 3.51
C ILE A 97 0.28 -8.11 2.09
N ILE A 98 -0.11 -9.26 1.55
CA ILE A 98 0.27 -9.71 0.20
C ILE A 98 -0.93 -9.56 -0.73
N ILE A 99 -0.72 -8.92 -1.87
CA ILE A 99 -1.69 -8.75 -2.94
C ILE A 99 -1.26 -9.63 -4.11
N GLN A 100 -2.19 -10.45 -4.60
CA GLN A 100 -1.98 -11.30 -5.77
C GLN A 100 -2.22 -10.52 -7.06
N GLN A 101 -1.48 -10.88 -8.10
CA GLN A 101 -1.59 -10.32 -9.44
C GLN A 101 -1.66 -11.45 -10.46
N GLU A 102 -2.42 -11.22 -11.51
CA GLU A 102 -2.45 -12.07 -12.69
C GLU A 102 -1.22 -11.79 -13.55
N ARG A 103 -0.60 -12.88 -14.02
CA ARG A 103 0.46 -12.78 -15.01
C ARG A 103 -0.14 -12.39 -16.34
N ARG A 104 0.47 -11.40 -16.97
CA ARG A 104 0.17 -11.04 -18.35
C ARG A 104 0.59 -12.17 -19.31
#